data_AF-A0A522TGU1-F1
#
_entry.id   AF-A0A522TGU1-F1
#
_cell.length_a   1.000
_cell.length_b   1.000
_cell.length_c   1.000
_cell.angle_alpha   90.00
_cell.angle_beta   90.00
_cell.angle_gamma   90.00
#
_symmetry.space_group_name_H-M   'P 1'
#
loop_
_entity.id
_entity.type
_entity.pdbx_description
1 polymer ?
#
loop_
_entity_poly.entity_id
_entity_poly.type
_entity_poly.pdbx_seq_one_letter_code
_entity_poly.pdbx_strand_id
1 'polypeptide(L)'
;MDSPRWFDRSLPQTLQIATLLLYMNGIVTLLFSSFALLVILPAAAELVGAYGISNSKRWGYITAVIGAVFPLFILLINAVSFRISIFSLIFSNPLTLVFEIALVALLLHPQSREHQKIWFH
;
A
#
# COMPACT_ATOMS: atom_id res chain seq x y z
N MET A 1 -3.97 -7.88 -26.82
CA MET A 1 -3.81 -7.83 -25.35
C MET A 1 -2.39 -7.39 -25.10
N ASP A 2 -2.21 -6.28 -24.39
CA ASP A 2 -0.86 -5.81 -24.06
C ASP A 2 -0.17 -6.84 -23.16
N SER A 3 1.14 -6.99 -23.34
CA SER A 3 1.95 -7.83 -22.47
C SER A 3 1.81 -7.37 -21.01
N PRO A 4 1.68 -8.29 -20.04
CA PRO A 4 1.60 -7.93 -18.63
C PRO A 4 2.81 -7.11 -18.20
N ARG A 5 2.56 -5.98 -17.53
CA ARG A 5 3.61 -5.04 -17.13
C ARG A 5 3.81 -5.09 -15.62
N TRP A 6 5.06 -5.13 -15.20
CA TRP A 6 5.45 -4.99 -13.79
C TRP A 6 5.47 -3.53 -13.35
N PHE A 7 5.81 -2.62 -14.26
CA PHE A 7 5.85 -1.19 -14.00
C PHE A 7 5.44 -0.44 -15.26
N ASP A 8 4.57 0.57 -15.09
CA ASP A 8 4.08 1.40 -16.18
C ASP A 8 4.55 2.85 -16.00
N ARG A 9 5.36 3.32 -16.96
CA ARG A 9 5.93 4.67 -16.98
C ARG A 9 4.96 5.74 -17.47
N SER A 10 3.82 5.34 -18.03
CA SER A 10 2.77 6.25 -18.49
C SER A 10 1.86 6.74 -17.35
N LEU A 11 1.94 6.09 -16.17
CA LEU A 11 1.20 6.53 -14.99
C LEU A 11 1.66 7.93 -14.55
N PRO A 12 0.82 8.71 -13.86
CA PRO A 12 1.25 9.98 -13.30
C PRO A 12 2.33 9.75 -12.23
N GLN A 13 3.24 10.71 -12.06
CA GLN A 13 4.38 10.60 -11.13
C GLN A 13 3.97 10.14 -9.72
N THR A 14 2.88 10.67 -9.18
CA THR A 14 2.35 10.29 -7.86
C THR A 14 2.00 8.79 -7.78
N LEU A 15 1.35 8.27 -8.82
CA LEU A 15 0.94 6.89 -8.88
C LEU A 15 2.12 5.95 -9.17
N GLN A 16 3.10 6.38 -9.97
CA GLN A 16 4.35 5.65 -10.15
C GLN A 16 5.10 5.46 -8.82
N ILE A 17 5.22 6.54 -8.03
CA ILE A 17 5.86 6.47 -6.71
C ILE A 17 5.06 5.53 -5.79
N ALA A 18 3.73 5.61 -5.80
CA ALA A 18 2.88 4.70 -5.03
C ALA A 18 3.12 3.23 -5.42
N THR A 19 3.16 2.91 -6.72
CA THR A 19 3.43 1.55 -7.21
C THR A 19 4.79 1.03 -6.75
N LEU A 20 5.84 1.85 -6.83
CA LEU A 20 7.17 1.48 -6.35
C LEU A 20 7.19 1.25 -4.84
N LEU A 21 6.55 2.14 -4.07
CA LEU A 21 6.45 1.99 -2.62
C LEU A 21 5.66 0.75 -2.22
N LEU A 22 4.59 0.38 -2.93
CA LEU A 22 3.83 -0.85 -2.66
C LEU A 22 4.70 -2.09 -2.88
N TYR A 23 5.47 -2.12 -3.97
CA TYR A 23 6.41 -3.22 -4.21
C TYR A 23 7.46 -3.31 -3.12
N MET A 24 8.10 -2.18 -2.77
CA MET A 24 9.13 -2.16 -1.75
C MET A 24 8.56 -2.53 -0.37
N ASN A 25 7.43 -1.97 0.04
CA ASN A 25 6.82 -2.21 1.34
C ASN A 25 6.38 -3.67 1.50
N GLY A 26 5.71 -4.23 0.48
CA GLY A 26 5.32 -5.62 0.48
C GLY A 26 6.52 -6.57 0.54
N ILE A 27 7.57 -6.32 -0.25
CA ILE A 27 8.78 -7.15 -0.24
C ILE A 27 9.51 -7.05 1.11
N VAL A 28 9.74 -5.83 1.62
CA VAL A 28 10.42 -5.61 2.91
C VAL A 28 9.64 -6.26 4.04
N THR A 29 8.31 -6.13 4.05
CA THR A 29 7.47 -6.76 5.07
C THR A 29 7.57 -8.29 5.03
N LEU A 30 7.54 -8.90 3.84
CA LEU A 30 7.68 -10.36 3.72
C LEU A 30 9.07 -10.89 4.07
N LEU A 31 10.12 -10.09 3.87
CA LEU A 31 11.51 -10.49 4.16
C LEU A 31 11.92 -10.29 5.62
N PHE A 32 11.45 -9.21 6.25
CA PHE A 32 11.98 -8.75 7.54
C PHE A 32 10.94 -8.75 8.68
N SER A 33 9.68 -9.09 8.40
CA SER A 33 8.64 -9.18 9.43
C SER A 33 8.31 -10.63 9.80
N SER A 34 7.31 -10.79 10.65
CA SER A 34 6.79 -12.10 11.05
C SER A 34 5.98 -12.77 9.94
N PHE A 35 5.99 -14.10 9.90
CA PHE A 35 5.14 -14.90 9.00
C PHE A 35 3.69 -15.05 9.49
N ALA A 36 3.20 -14.11 10.31
CA ALA A 36 1.81 -14.12 10.74
C ALA A 36 0.89 -13.78 9.55
N LEU A 37 -0.26 -14.46 9.44
CA LEU A 37 -1.23 -14.20 8.36
C LEU A 37 -1.69 -12.73 8.33
N LEU A 38 -1.81 -12.09 9.49
CA LEU A 38 -2.16 -10.68 9.62
C LEU A 38 -1.12 -9.71 9.02
N VAL A 39 0.10 -10.19 8.79
CA VAL A 39 1.19 -9.42 8.18
C VAL A 39 1.40 -9.81 6.71
N ILE A 40 1.33 -11.11 6.41
CA ILE A 40 1.53 -11.63 5.05
C ILE A 40 0.41 -11.18 4.11
N LEU A 41 -0.86 -11.26 4.55
CA LEU A 41 -1.99 -10.96 3.67
C LEU A 41 -1.99 -9.50 3.18
N PRO A 42 -1.77 -8.47 4.02
CA PRO A 42 -1.63 -7.10 3.57
C PRO A 42 -0.43 -6.89 2.66
N ALA A 43 0.72 -7.46 3.00
CA ALA A 43 1.92 -7.36 2.17
C ALA A 43 1.70 -7.98 0.78
N ALA A 44 1.04 -9.14 0.70
CA ALA A 44 0.65 -9.74 -0.56
C ALA A 44 -0.36 -8.88 -1.34
N ALA A 45 -1.32 -8.25 -0.65
CA ALA A 45 -2.26 -7.32 -1.25
C ALA A 45 -1.56 -6.08 -1.84
N GLU A 46 -0.52 -5.56 -1.19
CA GLU A 46 0.30 -4.47 -1.74
C GLU A 46 1.01 -4.88 -3.03
N LEU A 47 1.65 -6.05 -3.07
CA LEU A 47 2.33 -6.56 -4.27
C LEU A 47 1.37 -6.81 -5.43
N VAL A 48 0.24 -7.46 -5.14
CA VAL A 48 -0.82 -7.73 -6.12
C VAL A 48 -1.47 -6.44 -6.59
N GLY A 49 -1.68 -5.49 -5.68
CA GLY A 49 -2.21 -4.18 -5.98
C GLY A 49 -1.28 -3.37 -6.89
N ALA A 50 0.02 -3.36 -6.60
CA ALA A 50 1.04 -2.73 -7.44
C ALA A 50 1.04 -3.33 -8.86
N TYR A 51 1.00 -4.66 -8.97
CA TYR A 51 0.92 -5.35 -10.25
C TYR A 51 -0.37 -5.00 -11.01
N GLY A 52 -1.52 -4.97 -10.32
CA GLY A 52 -2.78 -4.58 -10.94
C GLY A 52 -2.81 -3.12 -11.41
N ILE A 53 -2.22 -2.19 -10.64
CA ILE A 53 -2.05 -0.78 -11.02
C ILE A 53 -1.20 -0.66 -12.28
N SER A 54 -0.07 -1.39 -12.37
CA SER A 54 0.79 -1.42 -13.56
C SER A 54 0.08 -1.94 -14.82
N ASN A 55 -1.01 -2.68 -14.66
CA ASN A 55 -1.84 -3.18 -15.76
C ASN A 55 -3.15 -2.39 -15.93
N SER A 56 -3.25 -1.20 -15.33
CA SER A 56 -4.39 -0.29 -15.39
C SER A 56 -5.72 -0.96 -15.01
N LYS A 57 -5.70 -1.84 -14.01
CA LYS A 57 -6.88 -2.59 -13.56
C LYS A 57 -7.53 -1.91 -12.35
N ARG A 58 -8.85 -1.74 -12.39
CA ARG A 58 -9.60 -1.16 -11.26
C ARG A 58 -9.45 -1.96 -9.97
N TRP A 59 -9.52 -3.29 -10.08
CA TRP A 59 -9.36 -4.18 -8.93
C TRP A 59 -7.98 -4.05 -8.29
N GLY A 60 -6.92 -3.85 -9.08
CA GLY A 60 -5.56 -3.65 -8.58
C GLY A 60 -5.45 -2.42 -7.69
N TYR A 61 -6.06 -1.32 -8.12
CA TYR A 61 -6.08 -0.09 -7.33
C TYR A 61 -6.84 -0.27 -6.00
N ILE A 62 -7.99 -0.94 -6.02
CA ILE A 62 -8.76 -1.21 -4.81
C ILE A 62 -7.96 -2.08 -3.84
N THR A 63 -7.34 -3.15 -4.34
CA THR A 63 -6.49 -4.04 -3.54
C THR A 63 -5.30 -3.29 -2.93
N ALA A 64 -4.66 -2.39 -3.69
CA ALA A 64 -3.58 -1.55 -3.20
C ALA A 64 -4.01 -0.62 -2.06
N VAL A 65 -5.19 0.03 -2.19
CA VAL A 65 -5.74 0.90 -1.15
C VAL A 65 -6.05 0.10 0.12
N ILE A 66 -6.67 -1.07 -0.03
CA ILE A 66 -6.95 -1.96 1.12
C ILE A 66 -5.65 -2.40 1.78
N GLY A 67 -4.66 -2.84 0.99
CA GLY A 67 -3.35 -3.25 1.46
C GLY A 67 -2.64 -2.16 2.26
N ALA A 68 -2.63 -0.93 1.77
CA ALA A 68 -1.97 0.20 2.43
C ALA A 68 -2.70 0.68 3.71
N VAL A 69 -4.03 0.58 3.77
CA VAL A 69 -4.81 1.03 4.94
C VAL A 69 -4.81 -0.02 6.05
N PHE A 70 -4.67 -1.30 5.71
CA PHE A 70 -4.79 -2.40 6.67
C PHE A 70 -3.76 -2.36 7.82
N PRO A 71 -2.46 -2.12 7.60
CA PRO A 71 -1.48 -1.97 8.67
C PRO A 71 -1.83 -0.86 9.67
N LEU A 72 -2.31 0.28 9.18
CA LEU A 72 -2.78 1.38 10.05
C LEU A 72 -3.97 0.96 10.91
N PHE A 73 -4.87 0.14 10.37
CA PHE A 73 -5.99 -0.40 11.13
C PHE A 73 -5.54 -1.40 12.21
N ILE A 74 -4.54 -2.25 11.91
CA ILE A 74 -3.92 -3.13 12.91
C ILE A 74 -3.29 -2.30 14.05
N LEU A 75 -2.59 -1.23 13.71
CA LEU A 75 -1.99 -0.33 14.70
C LEU A 75 -3.05 0.23 15.67
N LEU A 76 -4.20 0.67 15.14
CA LEU A 76 -5.31 1.16 15.96
C LEU A 76 -5.91 0.06 16.85
N ILE A 77 -6.10 -1.15 16.34
CA ILE A 77 -6.59 -2.28 17.14
C ILE A 77 -5.62 -2.59 18.29
N ASN A 78 -4.32 -2.62 18.03
CA ASN A 78 -3.32 -2.88 19.06
C ASN A 78 -3.31 -1.77 20.14
N ALA A 79 -3.47 -0.50 19.74
CA ALA A 79 -3.59 0.60 20.70
C ALA A 79 -4.75 0.39 21.68
N VAL A 80 -5.92 0.00 21.16
CA VAL A 80 -7.12 -0.23 21.97
C VAL A 80 -7.01 -1.50 22.82
N SER A 81 -6.65 -2.63 22.22
CA SER A 81 -6.61 -3.93 22.89
C SER A 81 -5.60 -3.98 24.04
N PHE A 82 -4.43 -3.38 23.86
CA PHE A 82 -3.37 -3.39 24.87
C PHE A 82 -3.36 -2.13 25.76
N ARG A 83 -4.32 -1.21 25.57
CA ARG A 83 -4.38 0.09 26.26
C ARG A 83 -3.06 0.87 26.18
N ILE A 84 -2.40 0.79 25.02
CA ILE A 84 -1.14 1.47 24.74
C ILE A 84 -1.45 2.84 24.16
N SER A 85 -0.70 3.86 24.56
CA SER A 85 -0.84 5.19 23.96
C SER A 85 -0.49 5.15 22.47
N ILE A 86 -1.29 5.82 21.64
CA ILE A 86 -1.03 5.95 20.20
C ILE A 86 0.34 6.60 19.97
N PHE A 87 0.72 7.55 20.83
CA PHE A 87 2.03 8.19 20.77
C PHE A 87 3.14 7.14 20.93
N SER A 88 3.08 6.25 21.92
CA SER A 88 4.11 5.21 22.07
C SER A 88 4.21 4.25 20.89
N LEU A 89 3.11 3.98 20.18
CA LEU A 89 3.13 3.15 18.97
C LEU A 89 3.69 3.89 17.75
N ILE A 90 3.43 5.19 17.62
CA ILE A 90 4.00 6.02 16.56
C ILE A 90 5.53 6.10 16.69
N PHE A 91 6.03 6.28 17.91
CA PHE A 91 7.47 6.44 18.16
C PHE A 91 8.22 5.12 18.28
N SER A 92 7.54 3.97 18.34
CA SER A 92 8.21 2.65 18.35
C SER A 92 8.79 2.29 16.98
N ASN A 93 8.11 2.66 15.89
CA ASN A 93 8.59 2.46 14.54
C ASN A 93 8.17 3.61 13.60
N PRO A 94 8.80 4.79 13.73
CA PRO A 94 8.40 5.98 13.00
C PRO A 94 8.64 5.86 11.49
N LEU A 95 9.66 5.10 11.08
CA LEU A 95 10.04 4.96 9.67
C LEU A 95 9.00 4.15 8.88
N THR A 96 8.57 3.00 9.40
CA THR A 96 7.50 2.20 8.78
C THR A 96 6.19 3.01 8.70
N LEU A 97 5.83 3.71 9.77
CA LEU A 97 4.61 4.52 9.81
C LEU A 97 4.62 5.63 8.74
N VAL A 98 5.76 6.30 8.53
CA VAL A 98 5.87 7.33 7.48
C VAL A 98 5.65 6.73 6.09
N PHE A 99 6.17 5.53 5.80
CA PHE A 99 5.93 4.87 4.52
C PHE A 99 4.46 4.46 4.34
N GLU A 100 3.81 3.93 5.38
CA GLU A 100 2.39 3.58 5.34
C GLU A 100 1.51 4.80 5.10
N ILE A 101 1.75 5.89 5.83
CA ILE A 101 1.01 7.16 5.65
C ILE A 101 1.28 7.74 4.27
N ALA A 102 2.53 7.74 3.81
CA ALA A 102 2.89 8.22 2.48
C ALA A 102 2.21 7.40 1.38
N LEU A 103 2.14 6.08 1.53
CA LEU A 103 1.45 5.18 0.59
C LEU A 103 -0.02 5.52 0.48
N VAL A 104 -0.72 5.63 1.61
CA VAL A 104 -2.14 6.00 1.62
C VAL A 104 -2.34 7.39 1.01
N ALA A 105 -1.50 8.36 1.37
CA ALA A 105 -1.57 9.72 0.83
C ALA A 105 -1.37 9.75 -0.69
N LEU A 106 -0.39 9.02 -1.22
CA LEU A 106 -0.09 8.97 -2.66
C LEU A 106 -1.19 8.24 -3.45
N LEU A 107 -1.73 7.15 -2.92
CA LEU A 107 -2.84 6.43 -3.55
C LEU A 107 -4.10 7.29 -3.59
N LEU A 108 -4.47 7.92 -2.48
CA LEU A 108 -5.67 8.74 -2.37
C LEU A 108 -5.51 10.17 -2.92
N HIS A 109 -4.31 10.54 -3.36
CA HIS A 109 -4.04 11.84 -3.94
C HIS A 109 -4.98 12.12 -5.13
N PRO A 110 -5.48 13.36 -5.32
CA PRO A 110 -6.40 13.70 -6.41
C PRO A 110 -5.88 13.28 -7.80
N GLN A 111 -4.59 13.44 -8.04
CA GLN A 111 -3.94 13.04 -9.30
C GLN A 111 -4.05 11.52 -9.56
N SER A 112 -3.86 10.70 -8.53
CA SER A 112 -3.97 9.24 -8.63
C SER A 112 -5.42 8.81 -8.84
N ARG A 113 -6.36 9.45 -8.12
CA ARG A 113 -7.80 9.14 -8.21
C ARG A 113 -8.40 9.52 -9.56
N GLU A 114 -8.12 10.70 -10.08
CA GLU A 114 -8.62 11.13 -11.39
C GLU A 114 -8.07 10.26 -12.51
N HIS A 115 -6.78 9.89 -12.43
CA HIS A 115 -6.19 8.99 -13.41
C HIS A 115 -6.85 7.60 -13.36
N GLN A 116 -7.02 7.02 -12.17
CA GLN A 116 -7.68 5.74 -11.99
C GLN A 116 -9.12 5.76 -12.55
N LYS A 117 -9.87 6.84 -12.30
CA LYS A 117 -11.25 6.97 -12.75
C LYS A 117 -11.39 6.95 -14.27
N ILE A 118 -10.46 7.58 -14.99
CA ILE A 118 -10.51 7.74 -16.44
C ILE A 118 -9.91 6.53 -17.17
N TRP A 119 -8.76 6.04 -16.69
CA TRP A 119 -7.92 5.11 -17.45
C TRP A 119 -8.02 3.66 -16.98
N PHE A 120 -8.48 3.41 -15.75
CA PHE A 120 -8.53 2.04 -15.25
C PHE A 120 -9.86 1.41 -15.65
N HIS A 121 -9.76 0.14 -16.08
CA HIS A 121 -10.89 -0.66 -16.53
C HIS A 121 -11.08 -1.87 -15.61
#